data_AF-A0A6N4XP94-F1
#
_entry.id   AF-A0A6N4XP94-F1
#
_cell.length_a   1.000
_cell.length_b   1.000
_cell.length_c   1.000
_cell.angle_alpha   90.00
_cell.angle_beta   90.00
_cell.angle_gamma   90.00
#
_symmetry.space_group_name_H-M   'P 1'
#
loop_
_entity.id
_entity.type
_entity.pdbx_description
1 polymer ?
#
loop_
_entity_poly.entity_id
_entity_poly.type
_entity_poly.pdbx_seq_one_letter_code
_entity_poly.pdbx_strand_id
1 'polypeptide(L)'
;MKKTLLFITFVSLAHAQSPAGYYDSANGLSGADLKTALSNIITNGHQDKGYSGLWTGYKTTDLDKTYENDGSILDIYSEKPNGEDPYQFIPGNNQCGTYSSEGQCYNREHIVPQSLFHENSPMKNDIHFIRATDGKVNGMRSNYPFGKVGSTTFTSQNGSKLGNSASSGYAGTVFEPIDEFKGDVARMIFYFVTRYQSKLSSFSSGNMLGGSAFPGLQNWELNVLLTWHNQDPVSPAEINRNNASYIYQGNRNPFIDNPSYANLIWGSDIPNTGTTPTTSPANTNLGTNCVNEDFEAIPTNNASSYSQRTWMNNGINWTANDARTDTTISNKAIIIRNGALTSSSSGNGIGSLTVTTQLKFSGNDGTLSIKVNDAIVGTVPYSNKSITTTINNINISGNVAIALINNSTGNRVAIDNVSWTCYSGASKPSQKTSLEKNIEADHLQIYPNPVSNQEIFVKGQTQNISIAEIYNLQGKVIETIKNPFSKKTNSFKIKNLEQGVYFLKLDKSLLKFIIK
;
A
#
# COMPACT_ATOMS: atom_id res chain seq x y z
N MET A 1 0.47 -45.22 30.61
CA MET A 1 0.21 -44.48 29.35
C MET A 1 0.57 -43.02 29.58
N LYS A 2 1.69 -42.55 29.03
CA LYS A 2 2.13 -41.14 29.16
C LYS A 2 1.31 -40.30 28.17
N LYS A 3 0.56 -39.31 28.66
CA LYS A 3 -0.20 -38.36 27.84
C LYS A 3 0.74 -37.23 27.42
N THR A 4 1.07 -37.16 26.14
CA THR A 4 1.84 -36.06 25.54
C THR A 4 0.88 -34.91 25.27
N LEU A 5 1.10 -33.75 25.91
CA LEU A 5 0.29 -32.55 25.73
C LEU A 5 0.88 -31.76 24.56
N LEU A 6 0.15 -31.68 23.44
CA LEU A 6 0.53 -30.91 22.25
C LEU A 6 0.17 -29.44 22.49
N PHE A 7 1.17 -28.57 22.66
CA PHE A 7 0.98 -27.13 22.73
C PHE A 7 0.92 -26.58 21.30
N ILE A 8 -0.27 -26.18 20.84
CA ILE A 8 -0.45 -25.45 19.58
C ILE A 8 -0.39 -23.97 19.90
N THR A 9 0.75 -23.34 19.64
CA THR A 9 0.91 -21.88 19.68
C THR A 9 0.31 -21.28 18.41
N PHE A 10 -0.83 -20.60 18.55
CA PHE A 10 -1.37 -19.71 17.51
C PHE A 10 -0.52 -18.44 17.47
N VAL A 11 0.37 -18.33 16.48
CA VAL A 11 1.03 -17.08 16.12
C VAL A 11 0.05 -16.28 15.27
N SER A 12 -0.49 -15.19 15.83
CA SER A 12 -1.23 -14.20 15.05
C SER A 12 -0.25 -13.42 14.18
N LEU A 13 -0.32 -13.60 12.86
CA LEU A 13 0.35 -12.75 11.88
C LEU A 13 -0.23 -11.32 11.98
N ALA A 14 0.47 -10.45 12.69
CA ALA A 14 0.20 -9.02 12.67
C ALA A 14 0.77 -8.44 11.37
N HIS A 15 -0.06 -8.29 10.34
CA HIS A 15 0.28 -7.45 9.20
C HIS A 15 0.29 -6.00 9.67
N ALA A 16 1.47 -5.45 9.96
CA ALA A 16 1.60 -4.06 10.39
C ALA A 16 1.41 -3.13 9.17
N GLN A 17 0.17 -2.83 8.81
CA GLN A 17 -0.12 -1.75 7.86
C GLN A 17 0.40 -0.40 8.40
N SER A 18 0.68 0.56 7.52
CA SER A 18 1.00 1.93 7.93
C SER A 18 -0.07 2.45 8.90
N PRO A 19 0.26 3.32 9.88
CA PRO A 19 -0.73 3.86 10.79
C PRO A 19 -1.94 4.43 10.06
N ALA A 20 -3.13 4.32 10.65
CA ALA A 20 -4.32 4.92 10.07
C ALA A 20 -4.10 6.43 9.85
N GLY A 21 -4.42 6.90 8.65
CA GLY A 21 -4.25 8.30 8.26
C GLY A 21 -2.80 8.74 7.96
N TYR A 22 -1.82 7.81 8.00
CA TYR A 22 -0.41 8.15 7.76
C TYR A 22 -0.16 8.82 6.40
N TYR A 23 -0.95 8.50 5.39
CA TYR A 23 -0.86 9.07 4.03
C TYR A 23 -1.96 10.08 3.69
N ASP A 24 -2.74 10.58 4.66
CA ASP A 24 -3.92 11.40 4.38
C ASP A 24 -3.60 12.66 3.56
N SER A 25 -2.47 13.31 3.81
CA SER A 25 -2.07 14.50 3.06
C SER A 25 -1.59 14.21 1.64
N ALA A 26 -1.42 12.94 1.26
CA ALA A 26 -1.06 12.52 -0.09
C ALA A 26 -2.30 12.18 -0.95
N ASN A 27 -3.48 12.09 -0.34
CA ASN A 27 -4.71 11.67 -1.03
C ASN A 27 -5.09 12.64 -2.16
N GLY A 28 -5.38 12.07 -3.34
CA GLY A 28 -5.80 12.83 -4.52
C GLY A 28 -4.71 13.65 -5.21
N LEU A 29 -3.47 13.62 -4.70
CA LEU A 29 -2.33 14.30 -5.33
C LEU A 29 -1.66 13.41 -6.37
N SER A 30 -1.01 14.03 -7.34
CA SER A 30 -0.12 13.37 -8.32
C SER A 30 1.12 14.23 -8.58
N GLY A 31 2.06 13.71 -9.37
CA GLY A 31 3.26 14.43 -9.80
C GLY A 31 4.08 15.03 -8.65
N ALA A 32 4.55 16.27 -8.86
CA ALA A 32 5.40 16.97 -7.89
C ALA A 32 4.69 17.24 -6.55
N ASP A 33 3.38 17.47 -6.56
CA ASP A 33 2.59 17.72 -5.35
C ASP A 33 2.50 16.47 -4.49
N LEU A 34 2.24 15.31 -5.10
CA LEU A 34 2.27 14.03 -4.40
C LEU A 34 3.66 13.73 -3.82
N LYS A 35 4.72 13.92 -4.61
CA LYS A 35 6.10 13.76 -4.13
C LYS A 35 6.39 14.67 -2.94
N THR A 36 5.89 15.91 -2.96
CA THR A 36 6.03 16.88 -1.86
C THR A 36 5.25 16.48 -0.61
N ALA A 37 4.00 16.06 -0.75
CA ALA A 37 3.21 15.55 0.36
C ALA A 37 3.87 14.33 1.02
N LEU A 38 4.32 13.36 0.21
CA LEU A 38 5.03 12.17 0.71
C LEU A 38 6.33 12.54 1.41
N SER A 39 7.11 13.47 0.86
CA SER A 39 8.33 13.98 1.50
C SER A 39 8.04 14.56 2.89
N ASN A 40 6.97 15.32 3.04
CA ASN A 40 6.57 15.87 4.33
C ASN A 40 6.16 14.76 5.30
N ILE A 41 5.34 13.80 4.86
CA ILE A 41 4.89 12.65 5.65
C ILE A 41 6.10 11.86 6.19
N ILE A 42 7.04 11.50 5.33
CA ILE A 42 8.15 10.60 5.69
C ILE A 42 9.35 11.32 6.30
N THR A 43 9.34 12.67 6.29
CA THR A 43 10.24 13.49 7.10
C THR A 43 9.72 13.60 8.53
N ASN A 44 8.40 13.73 8.69
CA ASN A 44 7.75 13.82 9.98
C ASN A 44 7.85 12.47 10.72
N GLY A 45 8.36 12.49 11.94
CA GLY A 45 8.49 11.31 12.80
C GLY A 45 9.73 10.46 12.56
N HIS A 46 10.53 10.73 11.52
CA HIS A 46 11.82 10.04 11.35
C HIS A 46 12.77 10.34 12.51
N GLN A 47 13.35 9.29 13.06
CA GLN A 47 14.34 9.32 14.14
C GLN A 47 15.68 8.86 13.60
N ASP A 48 16.66 9.77 13.53
CA ASP A 48 18.04 9.40 13.24
C ASP A 48 18.62 8.63 14.42
N LYS A 49 18.99 7.37 14.18
CA LYS A 49 19.58 6.47 15.19
C LYS A 49 21.10 6.44 15.15
N GLY A 50 21.72 7.28 14.31
CA GLY A 50 23.15 7.31 14.09
C GLY A 50 23.66 6.13 13.28
N TYR A 51 24.88 6.25 12.77
CA TYR A 51 25.49 5.27 11.88
C TYR A 51 25.74 3.91 12.54
N SER A 52 26.10 3.91 13.83
CA SER A 52 26.22 2.68 14.62
C SER A 52 24.87 2.03 14.88
N GLY A 53 23.79 2.80 14.94
CA GLY A 53 22.43 2.32 15.14
C GLY A 53 21.99 1.34 14.06
N LEU A 54 22.44 1.51 12.80
CA LEU A 54 22.12 0.61 11.70
C LEU A 54 22.39 -0.88 12.05
N TRP A 55 23.46 -1.17 12.80
CA TRP A 55 23.75 -2.53 13.27
C TRP A 55 22.66 -3.10 14.20
N THR A 56 22.04 -2.25 15.00
CA THR A 56 20.88 -2.61 15.83
C THR A 56 19.64 -2.81 14.95
N GLY A 57 19.43 -1.93 13.97
CA GLY A 57 18.31 -2.01 13.03
C GLY A 57 18.26 -3.34 12.28
N TYR A 58 19.38 -3.77 11.70
CA TYR A 58 19.48 -5.00 10.89
C TYR A 58 19.10 -6.28 11.62
N LYS A 59 19.17 -6.31 12.96
CA LYS A 59 18.66 -7.44 13.77
C LYS A 59 17.14 -7.61 13.67
N THR A 60 16.45 -6.70 13.00
CA THR A 60 15.00 -6.74 12.78
C THR A 60 14.60 -6.45 11.34
N THR A 61 15.28 -5.51 10.66
CA THR A 61 14.88 -5.01 9.33
C THR A 61 15.39 -5.86 8.17
N ASP A 62 16.54 -6.52 8.34
CA ASP A 62 17.27 -7.19 7.27
C ASP A 62 17.48 -8.66 7.63
N LEU A 63 16.53 -9.28 8.35
CA LEU A 63 16.53 -10.72 8.60
C LEU A 63 15.82 -11.46 7.49
N ASP A 64 16.38 -12.57 7.03
CA ASP A 64 15.64 -13.47 6.15
C ASP A 64 14.57 -14.22 6.94
N LYS A 65 13.33 -13.89 6.58
CA LYS A 65 12.09 -14.46 7.10
C LYS A 65 11.14 -14.89 5.99
N THR A 66 11.63 -14.90 4.75
CA THR A 66 10.78 -15.01 3.55
C THR A 66 11.23 -16.13 2.65
N TYR A 67 12.54 -16.27 2.40
CA TYR A 67 13.09 -17.30 1.52
C TYR A 67 13.36 -18.57 2.34
N GLU A 68 14.60 -18.81 2.77
CA GLU A 68 14.94 -19.93 3.65
C GLU A 68 14.33 -19.75 5.05
N ASN A 69 14.05 -18.51 5.46
CA ASN A 69 13.46 -18.15 6.75
C ASN A 69 14.28 -18.72 7.92
N ASP A 70 15.60 -18.61 7.81
CA ASP A 70 16.57 -19.14 8.77
C ASP A 70 17.04 -18.09 9.81
N GLY A 71 16.62 -16.83 9.64
CA GLY A 71 16.99 -15.72 10.53
C GLY A 71 18.41 -15.18 10.31
N SER A 72 19.07 -15.56 9.21
CA SER A 72 20.29 -14.92 8.72
C SER A 72 20.00 -13.51 8.19
N ILE A 73 21.03 -12.77 7.76
CA ILE A 73 20.82 -11.49 7.08
C ILE A 73 20.27 -11.73 5.67
N LEU A 74 19.14 -11.10 5.34
CA LEU A 74 18.61 -11.03 3.98
C LEU A 74 19.45 -10.08 3.12
N ASP A 75 20.54 -10.61 2.59
CA ASP A 75 21.47 -9.92 1.71
C ASP A 75 21.05 -10.07 0.25
N ILE A 76 20.58 -8.98 -0.35
CA ILE A 76 20.16 -8.94 -1.77
C ILE A 76 21.27 -9.31 -2.77
N TYR A 77 22.53 -9.40 -2.33
CA TYR A 77 23.68 -9.78 -3.14
C TYR A 77 24.14 -11.24 -2.97
N SER A 78 23.62 -11.98 -1.99
CA SER A 78 23.83 -13.43 -1.83
C SER A 78 22.55 -14.22 -2.08
N GLU A 79 21.40 -13.62 -1.80
CA GLU A 79 20.08 -14.25 -1.80
C GLU A 79 19.76 -14.92 -3.13
N LYS A 80 19.31 -16.18 -3.07
CA LYS A 80 18.86 -16.99 -4.21
C LYS A 80 17.41 -17.45 -3.98
N PRO A 81 16.41 -16.78 -4.57
CA PRO A 81 14.99 -17.01 -4.27
C PRO A 81 14.45 -18.43 -4.48
N ASN A 82 15.15 -19.26 -5.23
CA ASN A 82 14.76 -20.63 -5.59
C ASN A 82 15.81 -21.68 -5.21
N GLY A 83 16.69 -21.42 -4.24
CA GLY A 83 17.65 -22.41 -3.76
C GLY A 83 18.62 -21.85 -2.72
N GLU A 84 19.45 -22.71 -2.14
CA GLU A 84 20.32 -22.30 -1.03
C GLU A 84 21.29 -21.16 -1.40
N ASP A 85 21.34 -20.19 -0.51
CA ASP A 85 22.31 -19.11 -0.51
C ASP A 85 23.76 -19.64 -0.57
N PRO A 86 24.64 -18.97 -1.35
CA PRO A 86 26.04 -19.36 -1.43
C PRO A 86 26.77 -19.23 -0.09
N TYR A 87 26.28 -18.37 0.79
CA TYR A 87 26.76 -18.13 2.15
C TYR A 87 25.70 -17.34 2.92
N GLN A 88 25.75 -17.41 4.24
CA GLN A 88 24.81 -16.74 5.12
C GLN A 88 25.54 -15.95 6.20
N PHE A 89 24.93 -14.85 6.65
CA PHE A 89 25.51 -14.03 7.72
C PHE A 89 24.66 -14.06 8.97
N ILE A 90 25.31 -14.27 10.12
CA ILE A 90 24.66 -14.21 11.42
C ILE A 90 24.58 -12.74 11.87
N PRO A 91 23.37 -12.20 12.13
CA PRO A 91 23.20 -10.82 12.57
C PRO A 91 23.95 -10.55 13.88
N GLY A 92 24.87 -9.59 13.86
CA GLY A 92 25.67 -9.21 15.03
C GLY A 92 27.05 -9.87 15.12
N ASN A 93 27.34 -10.87 14.30
CA ASN A 93 28.60 -11.61 14.34
C ASN A 93 29.47 -11.30 13.12
N ASN A 94 28.94 -11.47 11.91
CA ASN A 94 29.70 -11.33 10.66
C ASN A 94 29.81 -9.88 10.17
N GLN A 95 29.92 -8.89 11.07
CA GLN A 95 29.99 -7.47 10.73
C GLN A 95 31.43 -7.03 10.47
N CYS A 96 31.67 -6.29 9.37
CA CYS A 96 33.02 -5.80 9.08
C CYS A 96 33.05 -4.47 8.30
N GLY A 97 34.25 -3.90 8.18
CA GLY A 97 34.57 -2.80 7.25
C GLY A 97 35.69 -3.15 6.28
N THR A 98 36.17 -4.39 6.27
CA THR A 98 37.27 -4.86 5.41
C THR A 98 36.99 -6.29 4.99
N TYR A 99 37.13 -6.55 3.69
CA TYR A 99 36.76 -7.80 3.03
C TYR A 99 37.63 -8.01 1.78
N SER A 100 37.91 -9.26 1.43
CA SER A 100 38.66 -9.64 0.22
C SER A 100 37.90 -10.61 -0.69
N SER A 101 36.96 -11.37 -0.15
CA SER A 101 36.11 -12.32 -0.88
C SER A 101 34.64 -12.21 -0.46
N GLU A 102 33.74 -12.63 -1.34
CA GLU A 102 32.32 -12.83 -1.01
C GLU A 102 32.16 -13.86 0.13
N GLY A 103 31.12 -13.70 0.94
CA GLY A 103 30.81 -14.55 2.08
C GLY A 103 31.67 -14.32 3.32
N GLN A 104 32.60 -13.37 3.28
CA GLN A 104 33.47 -13.09 4.42
C GLN A 104 32.73 -12.39 5.56
N CYS A 105 31.96 -11.37 5.24
CA CYS A 105 31.22 -10.56 6.19
C CYS A 105 30.26 -9.61 5.46
N TYR A 106 29.25 -9.14 6.18
CA TYR A 106 28.35 -8.11 5.70
C TYR A 106 28.74 -6.72 6.21
N ASN A 107 28.44 -5.71 5.41
CA ASN A 107 28.59 -4.30 5.74
C ASN A 107 27.31 -3.52 5.43
N ARG A 108 27.40 -2.19 5.42
CA ARG A 108 26.28 -1.28 5.13
C ARG A 108 26.37 -0.85 3.67
N GLU A 109 25.40 -1.26 2.86
CA GLU A 109 25.21 -0.81 1.49
C GLU A 109 24.33 0.42 1.48
N HIS A 110 24.88 1.56 1.06
CA HIS A 110 24.09 2.74 0.75
C HIS A 110 23.61 2.67 -0.70
N ILE A 111 22.37 2.22 -0.90
CA ILE A 111 21.78 2.04 -2.25
C ILE A 111 21.90 3.34 -3.07
N VAL A 112 21.64 4.50 -2.45
CA VAL A 112 22.13 5.79 -2.96
C VAL A 112 23.50 6.08 -2.33
N PRO A 113 24.61 6.11 -3.08
CA PRO A 113 25.95 6.14 -2.49
C PRO A 113 26.19 7.34 -1.57
N GLN A 114 26.75 7.09 -0.39
CA GLN A 114 26.98 8.14 0.62
C GLN A 114 27.94 9.25 0.18
N SER A 115 28.79 8.98 -0.81
CA SER A 115 29.64 10.00 -1.45
C SER A 115 28.83 11.10 -2.14
N LEU A 116 27.59 10.82 -2.57
CA LEU A 116 26.79 11.78 -3.32
C LEU A 116 26.29 12.95 -2.46
N PHE A 117 26.15 12.72 -1.15
CA PHE A 117 25.62 13.67 -0.18
C PHE A 117 26.63 13.98 0.96
N HIS A 118 27.92 13.79 0.70
CA HIS A 118 29.03 14.07 1.63
C HIS A 118 28.90 13.35 2.99
N GLU A 119 28.31 12.16 2.99
CA GLU A 119 28.07 11.39 4.23
C GLU A 119 27.26 12.17 5.29
N ASN A 120 26.50 13.20 4.88
CA ASN A 120 25.77 14.03 5.82
C ASN A 120 24.61 13.26 6.48
N SER A 121 24.37 13.57 7.75
CA SER A 121 23.18 13.09 8.46
C SER A 121 21.95 13.94 8.07
N PRO A 122 20.72 13.38 8.09
CA PRO A 122 20.40 12.01 8.50
C PRO A 122 20.54 10.95 7.39
N MET A 123 20.90 11.34 6.16
CA MET A 123 20.97 10.42 5.00
C MET A 123 21.91 9.25 5.24
N LYS A 124 23.08 9.50 5.83
CA LYS A 124 24.05 8.44 6.14
C LYS A 124 23.49 7.31 7.03
N ASN A 125 22.40 7.54 7.77
CA ASN A 125 21.93 6.67 8.84
C ASN A 125 20.50 6.15 8.64
N ASP A 126 19.87 6.41 7.50
CA ASP A 126 18.47 6.07 7.25
C ASP A 126 18.32 4.62 6.78
N ILE A 127 17.66 3.79 7.59
CA ILE A 127 17.56 2.35 7.34
C ILE A 127 16.72 2.03 6.09
N HIS A 128 15.88 2.94 5.58
CA HIS A 128 14.99 2.63 4.44
C HIS A 128 15.74 2.41 3.13
N PHE A 129 16.93 2.99 2.95
CA PHE A 129 17.73 2.80 1.75
C PHE A 129 19.13 2.22 2.03
N ILE A 130 19.44 1.91 3.29
CA ILE A 130 20.71 1.28 3.67
C ILE A 130 20.46 -0.16 4.06
N ARG A 131 20.99 -1.11 3.29
CA ARG A 131 20.84 -2.56 3.50
C ARG A 131 22.07 -3.15 4.19
N ALA A 132 21.88 -4.25 4.91
CA ALA A 132 22.97 -5.15 5.29
C ALA A 132 23.25 -6.08 4.11
N THR A 133 24.45 -6.03 3.53
CA THR A 133 24.82 -6.85 2.36
C THR A 133 26.27 -7.32 2.42
N ASP A 134 26.63 -8.31 1.60
CA ASP A 134 28.00 -8.79 1.44
C ASP A 134 28.95 -7.64 1.15
N GLY A 135 30.02 -7.56 1.96
CA GLY A 135 30.99 -6.49 1.85
C GLY A 135 31.72 -6.48 0.51
N LYS A 136 32.09 -7.64 -0.04
CA LYS A 136 32.80 -7.72 -1.31
C LYS A 136 31.92 -7.27 -2.47
N VAL A 137 30.66 -7.70 -2.55
CA VAL A 137 29.75 -7.29 -3.62
C VAL A 137 29.42 -5.79 -3.50
N ASN A 138 29.17 -5.27 -2.30
CA ASN A 138 29.06 -3.82 -2.07
C ASN A 138 30.31 -3.07 -2.55
N GLY A 139 31.50 -3.55 -2.19
CA GLY A 139 32.77 -2.96 -2.65
C GLY A 139 32.94 -2.99 -4.17
N MET A 140 32.45 -4.03 -4.85
CA MET A 140 32.41 -4.09 -6.32
C MET A 140 31.40 -3.12 -6.91
N ARG A 141 30.22 -2.97 -6.29
CA ARG A 141 29.19 -2.00 -6.69
C ARG A 141 29.67 -0.56 -6.54
N SER A 142 30.50 -0.27 -5.54
CA SER A 142 31.14 1.04 -5.34
C SER A 142 30.10 2.17 -5.30
N ASN A 143 30.26 3.23 -6.10
CA ASN A 143 29.30 4.32 -6.28
C ASN A 143 28.59 4.28 -7.64
N TYR A 144 28.62 3.13 -8.34
CA TYR A 144 27.99 3.02 -9.65
C TYR A 144 26.44 3.06 -9.53
N PRO A 145 25.75 3.75 -10.45
CA PRO A 145 24.29 3.74 -10.49
C PRO A 145 23.76 2.35 -10.87
N PHE A 146 22.47 2.13 -10.63
CA PHE A 146 21.84 0.86 -10.95
C PHE A 146 21.31 0.88 -12.38
N GLY A 147 21.51 -0.21 -13.12
CA GLY A 147 21.11 -0.26 -14.52
C GLY A 147 21.27 -1.64 -15.11
N LYS A 148 20.75 -1.83 -16.32
CA LYS A 148 20.91 -3.08 -17.05
C LYS A 148 22.36 -3.20 -17.55
N VAL A 149 23.05 -4.27 -17.20
CA VAL A 149 24.40 -4.56 -17.69
C VAL A 149 24.32 -5.18 -19.07
N GLY A 150 24.99 -4.57 -20.05
CA GLY A 150 25.15 -5.11 -21.41
C GLY A 150 26.39 -6.00 -21.55
N SER A 151 27.53 -5.53 -21.05
CA SER A 151 28.80 -6.27 -21.04
C SER A 151 29.33 -6.37 -19.63
N THR A 152 29.43 -7.59 -19.12
CA THR A 152 29.74 -7.88 -17.71
C THR A 152 31.24 -7.92 -17.44
N THR A 153 31.68 -7.23 -16.39
CA THR A 153 33.06 -7.23 -15.89
C THR A 153 33.20 -7.95 -14.54
N PHE A 154 32.09 -8.13 -13.81
CA PHE A 154 32.02 -8.93 -12.59
C PHE A 154 30.62 -9.54 -12.43
N THR A 155 30.55 -10.73 -11.83
CA THR A 155 29.31 -11.41 -11.47
C THR A 155 29.45 -11.97 -10.06
N SER A 156 28.51 -11.64 -9.16
CA SER A 156 28.48 -12.21 -7.81
C SER A 156 27.97 -13.65 -7.82
N GLN A 157 28.12 -14.36 -6.71
CA GLN A 157 27.64 -15.75 -6.60
C GLN A 157 26.12 -15.90 -6.69
N ASN A 158 25.34 -14.84 -6.42
CA ASN A 158 23.89 -14.84 -6.64
C ASN A 158 23.50 -14.45 -8.08
N GLY A 159 24.43 -13.94 -8.89
CA GLY A 159 24.21 -13.57 -10.28
C GLY A 159 24.03 -12.07 -10.53
N SER A 160 24.17 -11.22 -9.51
CA SER A 160 24.24 -9.76 -9.69
C SER A 160 25.49 -9.40 -10.51
N LYS A 161 25.40 -8.33 -11.32
CA LYS A 161 26.42 -8.00 -12.32
C LYS A 161 26.92 -6.58 -12.19
N LEU A 162 28.19 -6.38 -12.49
CA LEU A 162 28.77 -5.07 -12.77
C LEU A 162 29.23 -5.05 -14.23
N GLY A 163 29.08 -3.92 -14.91
CA GLY A 163 29.60 -3.78 -16.27
C GLY A 163 29.13 -2.54 -17.00
N ASN A 164 29.42 -2.48 -18.30
CA ASN A 164 28.94 -1.39 -19.15
C ASN A 164 27.41 -1.46 -19.31
N SER A 165 26.77 -0.31 -19.18
CA SER A 165 25.32 -0.14 -19.28
C SER A 165 24.78 -0.48 -20.67
N ALA A 166 23.66 -1.21 -20.69
CA ALA A 166 22.73 -1.34 -21.80
C ALA A 166 21.43 -0.55 -21.57
N SER A 167 21.32 0.21 -20.47
CA SER A 167 20.19 1.10 -20.22
C SER A 167 20.18 2.26 -21.23
N SER A 168 19.04 2.50 -21.88
CA SER A 168 18.89 3.61 -22.82
C SER A 168 19.14 4.95 -22.11
N GLY A 169 19.99 5.80 -22.69
CA GLY A 169 20.34 7.12 -22.15
C GLY A 169 21.57 7.15 -21.24
N TYR A 170 22.23 6.01 -20.97
CA TYR A 170 23.48 5.96 -20.19
C TYR A 170 24.44 4.87 -20.68
N ALA A 171 25.71 5.24 -20.90
CA ALA A 171 26.75 4.34 -21.44
C ALA A 171 27.90 4.08 -20.45
N GLY A 172 27.77 4.52 -19.19
CA GLY A 172 28.78 4.29 -18.16
C GLY A 172 28.71 2.90 -17.54
N THR A 173 29.43 2.71 -16.44
CA THR A 173 29.38 1.48 -15.64
C THR A 173 28.15 1.49 -14.73
N VAL A 174 27.41 0.39 -14.69
CA VAL A 174 26.24 0.18 -13.84
C VAL A 174 26.35 -1.14 -13.08
N PHE A 175 25.63 -1.23 -11.97
CA PHE A 175 25.39 -2.48 -11.26
C PHE A 175 23.94 -2.96 -11.51
N GLU A 176 23.75 -4.24 -11.77
CA GLU A 176 22.46 -4.89 -11.97
C GLU A 176 22.25 -5.97 -10.91
N PRO A 177 21.35 -5.80 -9.93
CA PRO A 177 20.95 -6.90 -9.06
C PRO A 177 20.16 -7.93 -9.86
N ILE A 178 19.99 -9.14 -9.30
CA ILE A 178 19.08 -10.13 -9.88
C ILE A 178 17.64 -9.62 -9.93
N ASP A 179 16.82 -10.23 -10.79
CA ASP A 179 15.47 -9.74 -11.10
C ASP A 179 14.56 -9.59 -9.87
N GLU A 180 14.70 -10.46 -8.86
CA GLU A 180 13.94 -10.43 -7.60
C GLU A 180 14.13 -9.16 -6.75
N PHE A 181 15.25 -8.44 -6.92
CA PHE A 181 15.57 -7.28 -6.08
C PHE A 181 15.59 -5.96 -6.84
N LYS A 182 15.15 -5.96 -8.11
CA LYS A 182 15.16 -4.77 -8.96
C LYS A 182 14.13 -3.75 -8.49
N GLY A 183 12.96 -4.20 -8.11
CA GLY A 183 11.87 -3.41 -7.54
C GLY A 183 12.23 -2.87 -6.16
N ASP A 184 12.84 -3.70 -5.30
CA ASP A 184 13.38 -3.27 -4.00
C ASP A 184 14.32 -2.07 -4.14
N VAL A 185 15.31 -2.18 -5.02
CA VAL A 185 16.26 -1.11 -5.31
C VAL A 185 15.55 0.14 -5.82
N ALA A 186 14.60 -0.01 -6.75
CA ALA A 186 13.82 1.11 -7.26
C ALA A 186 13.05 1.83 -6.16
N ARG A 187 12.34 1.11 -5.29
CA ARG A 187 11.54 1.68 -4.20
C ARG A 187 12.41 2.31 -3.11
N MET A 188 13.62 1.80 -2.86
CA MET A 188 14.60 2.45 -1.96
C MET A 188 15.12 3.77 -2.54
N ILE A 189 15.37 3.84 -3.84
CA ILE A 189 15.83 5.07 -4.50
C ILE A 189 14.70 6.09 -4.61
N PHE A 190 13.48 5.68 -4.99
CA PHE A 190 12.30 6.55 -5.00
C PHE A 190 12.02 7.17 -3.64
N TYR A 191 12.15 6.36 -2.57
CA TYR A 191 12.09 6.85 -1.20
C TYR A 191 13.13 7.95 -0.94
N PHE A 192 14.40 7.68 -1.28
CA PHE A 192 15.50 8.62 -1.04
C PHE A 192 15.25 9.96 -1.72
N VAL A 193 14.97 9.96 -3.03
CA VAL A 193 14.78 11.20 -3.80
C VAL A 193 13.50 11.93 -3.41
N THR A 194 12.52 11.23 -2.85
CA THR A 194 11.29 11.83 -2.30
C THR A 194 11.57 12.48 -0.97
N ARG A 195 12.10 11.74 0.00
CA ARG A 195 12.37 12.23 1.37
C ARG A 195 13.31 13.42 1.39
N TYR A 196 14.37 13.37 0.61
CA TYR A 196 15.43 14.38 0.62
C TYR A 196 15.32 15.39 -0.51
N GLN A 197 14.13 15.56 -1.09
CA GLN A 197 13.96 16.40 -2.28
C GLN A 197 14.50 17.82 -2.14
N SER A 198 14.41 18.42 -0.93
CA SER A 198 14.87 19.78 -0.65
C SER A 198 16.39 19.92 -0.62
N LYS A 199 17.11 18.80 -0.57
CA LYS A 199 18.58 18.74 -0.51
C LYS A 199 19.21 18.30 -1.84
N LEU A 200 18.43 17.81 -2.80
CA LEU A 200 18.96 17.23 -4.04
C LEU A 200 19.84 18.18 -4.85
N SER A 201 19.58 19.50 -4.81
CA SER A 201 20.41 20.51 -5.47
C SER A 201 21.80 20.68 -4.86
N SER A 202 22.02 20.21 -3.64
CA SER A 202 23.33 20.20 -2.97
C SER A 202 24.11 18.91 -3.20
N PHE A 203 23.50 17.89 -3.81
CA PHE A 203 24.14 16.60 -4.01
C PHE A 203 24.86 16.55 -5.35
N SER A 204 25.94 15.78 -5.41
CA SER A 204 26.53 15.42 -6.69
C SER A 204 25.61 14.43 -7.43
N SER A 205 25.56 14.52 -8.75
CA SER A 205 24.63 13.71 -9.54
C SER A 205 24.92 12.21 -9.44
N GLY A 206 26.20 11.82 -9.44
CA GLY A 206 26.59 10.39 -9.51
C GLY A 206 26.08 9.68 -10.76
N ASN A 207 25.67 10.44 -11.79
CA ASN A 207 24.89 9.98 -12.94
C ASN A 207 23.50 9.41 -12.61
N MET A 208 23.05 9.43 -11.36
CA MET A 208 21.76 8.92 -10.89
C MET A 208 20.78 10.06 -10.54
N LEU A 209 21.25 11.01 -9.73
CA LEU A 209 20.43 12.10 -9.19
C LEU A 209 20.30 13.26 -10.19
N GLY A 210 19.12 13.87 -10.23
CA GLY A 210 18.78 14.94 -11.19
C GLY A 210 19.22 16.35 -10.77
N GLY A 211 19.66 16.56 -9.52
CA GLY A 211 20.08 17.88 -9.02
C GLY A 211 18.93 18.87 -8.76
N SER A 212 17.68 18.45 -8.86
CA SER A 212 16.48 19.24 -8.59
C SER A 212 15.48 18.46 -7.75
N ALA A 213 14.49 19.13 -7.16
CA ALA A 213 13.44 18.47 -6.38
C ALA A 213 12.53 17.57 -7.25
N PHE A 214 12.32 17.92 -8.51
CA PHE A 214 11.50 17.15 -9.46
C PHE A 214 12.17 17.09 -10.84
N PRO A 215 12.28 15.92 -11.48
CA PRO A 215 11.81 14.60 -11.00
C PRO A 215 12.68 14.00 -9.89
N GLY A 216 13.85 14.57 -9.61
CA GLY A 216 14.79 14.12 -8.57
C GLY A 216 15.85 13.13 -9.04
N LEU A 217 15.64 12.52 -10.20
CA LEU A 217 16.55 11.57 -10.86
C LEU A 217 16.89 12.06 -12.26
N GLN A 218 17.99 11.55 -12.82
CA GLN A 218 18.21 11.66 -14.26
C GLN A 218 17.15 10.83 -15.01
N ASN A 219 16.74 11.30 -16.19
CA ASN A 219 15.66 10.65 -16.95
C ASN A 219 15.95 9.18 -17.27
N TRP A 220 17.20 8.84 -17.59
CA TRP A 220 17.57 7.47 -17.90
C TRP A 220 17.41 6.54 -16.68
N GLU A 221 17.87 6.99 -15.51
CA GLU A 221 17.77 6.23 -14.25
C GLU A 221 16.29 6.09 -13.86
N LEU A 222 15.52 7.18 -13.92
CA LEU A 222 14.08 7.15 -13.64
C LEU A 222 13.34 6.11 -14.50
N ASN A 223 13.65 6.04 -15.80
CA ASN A 223 13.03 5.07 -16.71
C ASN A 223 13.39 3.61 -16.35
N VAL A 224 14.65 3.36 -15.97
CA VAL A 224 15.10 2.04 -15.51
C VAL A 224 14.34 1.66 -14.23
N LEU A 225 14.34 2.55 -13.23
CA LEU A 225 13.72 2.27 -11.94
C LEU A 225 12.20 2.11 -12.03
N LEU A 226 11.51 2.90 -12.87
CA LEU A 226 10.08 2.69 -13.12
C LEU A 226 9.80 1.36 -13.81
N THR A 227 10.65 0.97 -14.76
CA THR A 227 10.54 -0.33 -15.43
C THR A 227 10.70 -1.45 -14.41
N TRP A 228 11.74 -1.39 -13.58
CA TRP A 228 12.03 -2.36 -12.53
C TRP A 228 10.91 -2.44 -11.50
N HIS A 229 10.43 -1.30 -10.99
CA HIS A 229 9.29 -1.23 -10.07
C HIS A 229 8.02 -1.86 -10.62
N ASN A 230 7.76 -1.72 -11.92
CA ASN A 230 6.57 -2.30 -12.56
C ASN A 230 6.72 -3.80 -12.89
N GLN A 231 7.96 -4.27 -13.10
CA GLN A 231 8.25 -5.67 -13.43
C GLN A 231 8.45 -6.54 -12.18
N ASP A 232 8.89 -5.94 -11.09
CA ASP A 232 9.13 -6.58 -9.80
C ASP A 232 8.23 -5.94 -8.71
N PRO A 233 7.01 -6.49 -8.51
CA PRO A 233 6.05 -6.00 -7.53
C PRO A 233 6.58 -6.04 -6.09
N VAL A 234 5.89 -5.36 -5.19
CA VAL A 234 6.27 -5.35 -3.76
C VAL A 234 6.23 -6.77 -3.17
N SER A 235 7.34 -7.21 -2.60
CA SER A 235 7.48 -8.55 -2.02
C SER A 235 7.09 -8.61 -0.53
N PRO A 236 6.76 -9.79 0.03
CA PRO A 236 6.59 -9.96 1.47
C PRO A 236 7.83 -9.55 2.28
N ALA A 237 9.03 -9.77 1.74
CA ALA A 237 10.29 -9.36 2.37
C ALA A 237 10.37 -7.84 2.53
N GLU A 238 9.97 -7.08 1.51
CA GLU A 238 9.89 -5.62 1.59
C GLU A 238 8.85 -5.12 2.58
N ILE A 239 7.66 -5.74 2.61
CA ILE A 239 6.61 -5.39 3.57
C ILE A 239 7.14 -5.61 5.00
N ASN A 240 7.76 -6.77 5.26
CA ASN A 240 8.35 -7.10 6.55
C ASN A 240 9.43 -6.11 6.95
N ARG A 241 10.33 -5.77 6.01
CA ARG A 241 11.37 -4.77 6.21
C ARG A 241 10.80 -3.38 6.47
N ASN A 242 9.81 -2.92 5.70
CA ASN A 242 9.19 -1.61 5.88
C ASN A 242 8.50 -1.48 7.25
N ASN A 243 7.87 -2.57 7.71
CA ASN A 243 7.25 -2.66 9.03
C ASN A 243 8.28 -2.57 10.15
N ALA A 244 9.37 -3.35 10.06
CA ALA A 244 10.45 -3.30 11.03
C ALA A 244 11.16 -1.93 11.03
N SER A 245 11.38 -1.34 9.84
CA SER A 245 11.96 0.00 9.69
C SER A 245 11.09 1.07 10.32
N TYR A 246 9.75 0.97 10.20
CA TYR A 246 8.84 1.89 10.88
C TYR A 246 8.96 1.83 12.41
N ILE A 247 9.02 0.61 12.97
CA ILE A 247 9.24 0.42 14.41
C ILE A 247 10.59 0.99 14.83
N TYR A 248 11.62 0.83 14.00
CA TYR A 248 12.98 1.24 14.29
C TYR A 248 13.21 2.76 14.19
N GLN A 249 12.82 3.39 13.08
CA GLN A 249 13.10 4.82 12.80
C GLN A 249 11.88 5.72 12.70
N GLY A 250 10.66 5.21 12.84
CA GLY A 250 9.44 6.03 13.02
C GLY A 250 8.77 6.55 11.74
N ASN A 251 9.30 6.22 10.56
CA ASN A 251 8.69 6.58 9.26
C ASN A 251 8.66 5.38 8.30
N ARG A 252 7.83 5.45 7.25
CA ARG A 252 7.60 4.37 6.27
C ARG A 252 8.22 4.69 4.90
N ASN A 253 8.49 3.68 4.09
CA ASN A 253 8.69 3.84 2.65
C ASN A 253 7.32 3.83 1.92
N PRO A 254 6.89 4.95 1.31
CA PRO A 254 5.57 5.07 0.71
C PRO A 254 5.42 4.26 -0.56
N PHE A 255 6.52 3.92 -1.24
CA PHE A 255 6.49 3.14 -2.47
C PHE A 255 6.38 1.64 -2.23
N ILE A 256 6.60 1.18 -0.99
CA ILE A 256 6.29 -0.18 -0.54
C ILE A 256 4.82 -0.25 -0.09
N ASP A 257 4.35 0.73 0.68
CA ASP A 257 2.96 0.75 1.18
C ASP A 257 1.93 1.03 0.08
N ASN A 258 2.30 1.86 -0.88
CA ASN A 258 1.45 2.31 -1.98
C ASN A 258 2.27 2.33 -3.29
N PRO A 259 2.55 1.16 -3.90
CA PRO A 259 3.40 1.09 -5.09
C PRO A 259 2.86 1.87 -6.29
N SER A 260 1.56 2.18 -6.35
CA SER A 260 0.99 3.06 -7.38
C SER A 260 1.54 4.49 -7.33
N TYR A 261 2.05 4.96 -6.20
CA TYR A 261 2.61 6.32 -6.09
C TYR A 261 3.79 6.56 -7.03
N ALA A 262 4.60 5.55 -7.35
CA ALA A 262 5.69 5.73 -8.30
C ALA A 262 5.17 6.17 -9.68
N ASN A 263 4.13 5.50 -10.19
CA ASN A 263 3.51 5.85 -11.46
C ASN A 263 2.66 7.13 -11.37
N LEU A 264 2.04 7.42 -10.22
CA LEU A 264 1.33 8.71 -10.04
C LEU A 264 2.28 9.92 -10.00
N ILE A 265 3.53 9.72 -9.58
CA ILE A 265 4.54 10.79 -9.54
C ILE A 265 5.32 10.90 -10.85
N TRP A 266 5.61 9.80 -11.53
CA TRP A 266 6.54 9.79 -12.67
C TRP A 266 6.05 9.02 -13.91
N GLY A 267 4.93 8.31 -13.84
CA GLY A 267 4.34 7.57 -14.95
C GLY A 267 3.64 8.52 -15.92
N SER A 268 4.40 9.07 -16.87
CA SER A 268 3.96 9.60 -18.17
C SER A 268 2.55 10.19 -18.27
N ASP A 269 2.29 11.31 -17.56
CA ASP A 269 1.37 12.40 -17.94
C ASP A 269 1.57 13.62 -17.02
N ILE A 270 2.81 14.13 -16.97
CA ILE A 270 3.10 15.41 -16.31
C ILE A 270 3.55 16.40 -17.38
N PRO A 271 2.72 17.40 -17.70
CA PRO A 271 3.18 18.57 -18.45
C PRO A 271 4.35 19.17 -17.67
N ASN A 272 5.53 19.12 -18.29
CA ASN A 272 6.73 19.76 -17.80
C ASN A 272 6.51 21.28 -17.73
N THR A 273 6.14 21.82 -16.56
CA THR A 273 6.04 23.27 -16.34
C THR A 273 7.40 23.84 -15.94
N GLY A 274 8.32 23.85 -16.89
CA GLY A 274 9.46 24.75 -16.90
C GLY A 274 9.19 25.91 -17.87
N THR A 275 8.50 26.96 -17.43
CA THR A 275 8.68 28.40 -17.77
C THR A 275 7.48 29.26 -17.31
N THR A 276 7.78 30.53 -17.03
CA THR A 276 7.04 31.60 -16.33
C THR A 276 5.78 32.15 -17.07
N PRO A 277 4.98 33.03 -16.44
CA PRO A 277 3.52 32.97 -16.44
C PRO A 277 2.86 33.76 -17.58
N THR A 278 1.75 33.24 -18.09
CA THR A 278 0.74 34.06 -18.78
C THR A 278 -0.66 33.76 -18.25
N THR A 279 -1.33 34.84 -17.91
CA THR A 279 -2.67 34.95 -17.35
C THR A 279 -3.75 34.58 -18.38
N SER A 280 -4.64 33.65 -18.04
CA SER A 280 -6.10 33.88 -18.11
C SER A 280 -6.90 32.74 -17.47
N PRO A 281 -8.13 33.01 -17.01
CA PRO A 281 -8.78 32.26 -15.94
C PRO A 281 -9.80 31.25 -16.48
N ALA A 282 -9.92 30.11 -15.81
CA ALA A 282 -11.21 29.48 -15.52
C ALA A 282 -11.02 28.41 -14.45
N ASN A 283 -11.53 28.72 -13.27
CA ASN A 283 -11.83 27.77 -12.22
C ASN A 283 -12.67 26.60 -12.77
N THR A 284 -12.17 25.37 -12.67
CA THR A 284 -13.03 24.19 -12.54
C THR A 284 -12.57 23.42 -11.31
N ASN A 285 -13.46 23.35 -10.32
CA ASN A 285 -13.32 22.54 -9.12
C ASN A 285 -12.87 21.11 -9.46
N LEU A 286 -11.64 20.72 -9.09
CA LEU A 286 -11.28 19.31 -8.95
C LEU A 286 -11.73 18.84 -7.56
N GLY A 287 -12.97 18.36 -7.48
CA GLY A 287 -13.53 17.73 -6.29
C GLY A 287 -13.03 16.30 -6.13
N THR A 288 -12.43 15.99 -4.99
CA THR A 288 -12.75 14.90 -4.04
C THR A 288 -13.44 13.59 -4.48
N ASN A 289 -13.44 13.16 -5.74
CA ASN A 289 -14.40 12.15 -6.18
C ASN A 289 -13.76 10.85 -6.67
N CYS A 290 -14.37 9.75 -6.24
CA CYS A 290 -14.15 8.43 -6.79
C CYS A 290 -14.68 8.32 -8.23
N VAL A 291 -14.44 7.18 -8.85
CA VAL A 291 -14.62 7.00 -10.29
C VAL A 291 -16.04 7.33 -10.73
N ASN A 292 -16.11 8.06 -11.83
CA ASN A 292 -17.31 8.33 -12.59
C ASN A 292 -17.00 8.06 -14.07
N GLU A 293 -17.75 7.14 -14.68
CA GLU A 293 -17.69 6.74 -16.08
C GLU A 293 -19.06 6.99 -16.72
N ASP A 294 -19.07 7.90 -17.69
CA ASP A 294 -20.24 8.35 -18.44
C ASP A 294 -20.34 7.71 -19.83
N PHE A 295 -19.39 6.85 -20.18
CA PHE A 295 -19.25 6.14 -21.44
C PHE A 295 -19.08 7.04 -22.66
N GLU A 296 -18.80 8.33 -22.47
CA GLU A 296 -18.64 9.26 -23.58
C GLU A 296 -17.36 9.02 -24.36
N ALA A 297 -16.35 8.42 -23.72
CA ALA A 297 -15.07 8.05 -24.31
C ALA A 297 -15.06 6.68 -25.02
N ILE A 298 -16.19 5.95 -25.08
CA ILE A 298 -16.18 4.61 -25.71
C ILE A 298 -15.88 4.67 -27.22
N PRO A 299 -15.19 3.64 -27.78
CA PRO A 299 -14.85 3.62 -29.20
C PRO A 299 -16.09 3.46 -30.10
N THR A 300 -16.10 4.15 -31.23
CA THR A 300 -17.23 4.16 -32.19
C THR A 300 -16.97 3.34 -33.45
N ASN A 301 -15.74 2.85 -33.65
CA ASN A 301 -15.37 2.03 -34.79
C ASN A 301 -16.06 0.66 -34.73
N ASN A 302 -16.65 0.20 -35.85
CA ASN A 302 -17.37 -1.08 -35.92
C ASN A 302 -18.40 -1.26 -34.79
N ALA A 303 -19.14 -0.20 -34.44
CA ALA A 303 -19.96 -0.17 -33.21
C ALA A 303 -20.96 -1.33 -33.05
N SER A 304 -21.43 -1.91 -34.17
CA SER A 304 -22.39 -3.01 -34.20
C SER A 304 -21.78 -4.42 -34.15
N SER A 305 -20.44 -4.56 -34.18
CA SER A 305 -19.77 -5.86 -34.01
C SER A 305 -19.49 -6.16 -32.55
N TYR A 306 -19.72 -7.40 -32.13
CA TYR A 306 -19.26 -7.87 -30.83
C TYR A 306 -17.75 -8.08 -30.85
N SER A 307 -17.03 -7.27 -30.10
CA SER A 307 -15.58 -7.37 -29.95
C SER A 307 -15.16 -6.93 -28.55
N GLN A 308 -13.88 -7.10 -28.24
CA GLN A 308 -13.31 -6.40 -27.10
C GLN A 308 -13.30 -4.89 -27.38
N ARG A 309 -13.64 -4.09 -26.37
CA ARG A 309 -13.60 -2.62 -26.40
C ARG A 309 -12.74 -2.13 -25.25
N THR A 310 -11.84 -1.20 -25.53
CA THR A 310 -10.99 -0.57 -24.53
C THR A 310 -11.02 0.94 -24.69
N TRP A 311 -11.12 1.67 -23.58
CA TRP A 311 -11.03 3.11 -23.55
C TRP A 311 -10.52 3.58 -22.19
N MET A 312 -10.18 4.87 -22.11
CA MET A 312 -9.76 5.50 -20.86
C MET A 312 -10.72 6.65 -20.55
N ASN A 313 -11.14 6.75 -19.28
CA ASN A 313 -11.96 7.86 -18.78
C ASN A 313 -11.48 8.18 -17.36
N ASN A 314 -11.23 9.47 -17.07
CA ASN A 314 -10.79 9.94 -15.75
C ASN A 314 -9.61 9.13 -15.15
N GLY A 315 -8.64 8.74 -15.99
CA GLY A 315 -7.46 7.97 -15.57
C GLY A 315 -7.70 6.49 -15.29
N ILE A 316 -8.90 5.96 -15.56
CA ILE A 316 -9.24 4.55 -15.44
C ILE A 316 -9.32 3.93 -16.84
N ASN A 317 -8.61 2.81 -17.03
CA ASN A 317 -8.72 2.00 -18.23
C ASN A 317 -9.91 1.05 -18.09
N TRP A 318 -10.80 1.06 -19.06
CA TRP A 318 -11.96 0.18 -19.10
C TRP A 318 -11.80 -0.83 -20.21
N THR A 319 -12.25 -2.06 -19.96
CA THR A 319 -12.29 -3.13 -20.95
C THR A 319 -13.66 -3.80 -20.91
N ALA A 320 -14.31 -3.93 -22.06
CA ALA A 320 -15.54 -4.69 -22.21
C ALA A 320 -15.35 -5.82 -23.22
N ASN A 321 -15.58 -7.07 -22.80
CA ASN A 321 -15.48 -8.24 -23.66
C ASN A 321 -16.83 -8.61 -24.27
N ASP A 322 -16.83 -9.15 -25.49
CA ASP A 322 -18.06 -9.50 -26.24
C ASP A 322 -19.06 -8.33 -26.26
N ALA A 323 -18.58 -7.15 -26.69
CA ALA A 323 -19.27 -5.88 -26.51
C ALA A 323 -19.49 -5.04 -27.79
N ARG A 324 -20.53 -4.21 -27.75
CA ARG A 324 -20.98 -3.28 -28.81
C ARG A 324 -21.24 -1.87 -28.25
N THR A 325 -21.22 -0.86 -29.12
CA THR A 325 -21.35 0.57 -28.75
C THR A 325 -22.38 1.33 -29.59
N ASP A 326 -23.22 0.63 -30.36
CA ASP A 326 -24.15 1.22 -31.34
C ASP A 326 -25.57 1.52 -30.81
N THR A 327 -25.83 1.28 -29.52
CA THR A 327 -27.10 1.66 -28.89
C THR A 327 -26.84 2.42 -27.60
N THR A 328 -27.79 3.25 -27.19
CA THR A 328 -27.64 4.18 -26.06
C THR A 328 -28.63 3.85 -24.95
N ILE A 329 -28.32 4.19 -23.69
CA ILE A 329 -29.34 4.34 -22.65
C ILE A 329 -29.72 5.81 -22.57
N SER A 330 -28.71 6.66 -22.37
CA SER A 330 -28.79 8.11 -22.49
C SER A 330 -28.19 8.53 -23.85
N ASN A 331 -26.99 9.10 -23.85
CA ASN A 331 -26.25 9.52 -25.04
C ASN A 331 -25.34 8.41 -25.60
N LYS A 332 -24.64 7.67 -24.73
CA LYS A 332 -23.90 6.45 -25.09
C LYS A 332 -24.20 5.32 -24.12
N ALA A 333 -23.77 4.11 -24.46
CA ALA A 333 -23.75 2.95 -23.55
C ALA A 333 -22.84 1.87 -24.12
N ILE A 334 -22.22 1.08 -23.24
CA ILE A 334 -21.55 -0.16 -23.61
C ILE A 334 -22.53 -1.33 -23.48
N ILE A 335 -22.62 -2.19 -24.48
CA ILE A 335 -23.50 -3.37 -24.45
C ILE A 335 -22.64 -4.61 -24.30
N ILE A 336 -22.88 -5.43 -23.28
CA ILE A 336 -22.21 -6.73 -23.10
C ILE A 336 -23.19 -7.88 -23.35
N ARG A 337 -22.74 -8.94 -24.03
CA ARG A 337 -23.55 -10.15 -24.28
C ARG A 337 -23.18 -11.32 -23.37
N ASN A 338 -22.05 -12.00 -23.62
CA ASN A 338 -21.56 -13.09 -22.75
C ASN A 338 -20.23 -12.71 -22.09
N GLY A 339 -20.05 -11.43 -21.77
CA GLY A 339 -18.79 -10.87 -21.31
C GLY A 339 -18.93 -10.06 -20.03
N ALA A 340 -17.89 -9.29 -19.77
CA ALA A 340 -17.81 -8.41 -18.61
C ALA A 340 -17.29 -7.04 -19.01
N LEU A 341 -17.75 -6.01 -18.30
CA LEU A 341 -17.10 -4.71 -18.22
C LEU A 341 -16.19 -4.71 -17.00
N THR A 342 -14.91 -4.38 -17.19
CA THR A 342 -13.89 -4.35 -16.13
C THR A 342 -13.17 -3.01 -16.12
N SER A 343 -12.85 -2.50 -14.94
CA SER A 343 -11.99 -1.33 -14.75
C SER A 343 -10.56 -1.75 -14.40
N SER A 344 -9.58 -0.90 -14.70
CA SER A 344 -8.29 -0.92 -14.01
C SER A 344 -8.48 -0.53 -12.55
N SER A 345 -7.45 -0.75 -11.74
CA SER A 345 -7.44 -0.36 -10.34
C SER A 345 -7.61 1.16 -10.19
N SER A 346 -8.55 1.60 -9.37
CA SER A 346 -8.66 2.96 -8.85
C SER A 346 -8.21 3.01 -7.39
N GLY A 347 -7.67 4.16 -6.97
CA GLY A 347 -7.44 4.43 -5.55
C GLY A 347 -8.75 4.73 -4.79
N ASN A 348 -8.62 5.06 -3.50
CA ASN A 348 -9.67 5.61 -2.63
C ASN A 348 -10.82 4.67 -2.22
N GLY A 349 -10.70 3.37 -2.48
CA GLY A 349 -11.70 2.38 -2.10
C GLY A 349 -13.05 2.57 -2.76
N ILE A 350 -14.02 1.77 -2.33
CA ILE A 350 -15.39 1.77 -2.83
C ILE A 350 -16.37 1.61 -1.66
N GLY A 351 -17.22 2.62 -1.46
CA GLY A 351 -18.24 2.65 -0.41
C GLY A 351 -19.58 2.16 -0.93
N SER A 352 -19.99 2.70 -2.07
CA SER A 352 -21.18 2.30 -2.80
C SER A 352 -20.94 2.38 -4.30
N LEU A 353 -21.54 1.49 -5.07
CA LEU A 353 -21.48 1.46 -6.54
C LEU A 353 -22.86 1.77 -7.12
N THR A 354 -22.95 2.74 -8.02
CA THR A 354 -24.16 3.07 -8.78
C THR A 354 -23.94 2.76 -10.26
N VAL A 355 -24.90 2.08 -10.87
CA VAL A 355 -24.86 1.69 -12.29
C VAL A 355 -26.24 1.83 -12.90
N THR A 356 -26.33 2.31 -14.13
CA THR A 356 -27.55 2.24 -14.94
C THR A 356 -27.45 1.11 -15.95
N THR A 357 -28.49 0.27 -16.01
CA THR A 357 -28.54 -0.84 -16.97
C THR A 357 -29.86 -0.87 -17.71
N GLN A 358 -29.83 -1.45 -18.92
CA GLN A 358 -31.04 -1.73 -19.69
C GLN A 358 -30.81 -2.97 -20.55
N LEU A 359 -31.78 -3.88 -20.58
CA LEU A 359 -31.85 -4.95 -21.55
C LEU A 359 -32.15 -4.35 -22.93
N LYS A 360 -31.22 -4.55 -23.86
CA LYS A 360 -31.42 -4.26 -25.27
C LYS A 360 -31.80 -5.55 -25.99
N PHE A 361 -32.63 -5.40 -27.03
CA PHE A 361 -33.14 -6.50 -27.86
C PHE A 361 -34.04 -7.48 -27.09
N SER A 362 -34.48 -8.56 -27.76
CA SER A 362 -35.26 -9.62 -27.13
C SER A 362 -34.43 -10.37 -26.09
N GLY A 363 -35.04 -10.63 -24.94
CA GLY A 363 -34.43 -11.30 -23.81
C GLY A 363 -35.37 -11.27 -22.59
N ASN A 364 -34.88 -11.80 -21.47
CA ASN A 364 -35.60 -11.78 -20.21
C ASN A 364 -34.90 -10.86 -19.21
N ASP A 365 -35.67 -10.28 -18.29
CA ASP A 365 -35.13 -9.56 -17.13
C ASP A 365 -34.16 -10.45 -16.35
N GLY A 366 -33.15 -9.83 -15.75
CA GLY A 366 -32.07 -10.57 -15.08
C GLY A 366 -31.16 -9.67 -14.26
N THR A 367 -29.97 -10.18 -13.92
CA THR A 367 -28.99 -9.43 -13.13
C THR A 367 -27.57 -9.57 -13.69
N LEU A 368 -26.74 -8.53 -13.49
CA LEU A 368 -25.29 -8.60 -13.62
C LEU A 368 -24.68 -8.88 -12.24
N SER A 369 -23.66 -9.74 -12.19
CA SER A 369 -22.85 -9.92 -10.98
C SER A 369 -21.81 -8.82 -10.87
N ILE A 370 -21.67 -8.23 -9.68
CA ILE A 370 -20.67 -7.21 -9.39
C ILE A 370 -19.54 -7.84 -8.59
N LYS A 371 -18.31 -7.71 -9.08
CA LYS A 371 -17.11 -8.01 -8.33
C LYS A 371 -16.30 -6.76 -8.02
N VAL A 372 -15.63 -6.76 -6.87
CA VAL A 372 -14.56 -5.83 -6.51
C VAL A 372 -13.36 -6.66 -6.09
N ASN A 373 -12.21 -6.47 -6.73
CA ASN A 373 -10.99 -7.26 -6.48
C ASN A 373 -11.28 -8.78 -6.45
N ASP A 374 -11.97 -9.27 -7.48
CA ASP A 374 -12.39 -10.66 -7.68
C ASP A 374 -13.45 -11.23 -6.70
N ALA A 375 -13.78 -10.52 -5.63
CA ALA A 375 -14.84 -10.88 -4.69
C ALA A 375 -16.21 -10.39 -5.16
N ILE A 376 -17.24 -11.24 -5.14
CA ILE A 376 -18.62 -10.84 -5.46
C ILE A 376 -19.18 -9.98 -4.33
N VAL A 377 -19.57 -8.74 -4.64
CA VAL A 377 -20.11 -7.77 -3.66
C VAL A 377 -21.62 -7.55 -3.81
N GLY A 378 -22.23 -8.07 -4.88
CA GLY A 378 -23.67 -8.01 -5.10
C GLY A 378 -24.06 -8.22 -6.55
N THR A 379 -25.30 -7.85 -6.87
CA THR A 379 -25.87 -7.94 -8.22
C THR A 379 -26.67 -6.69 -8.55
N VAL A 380 -26.67 -6.26 -9.81
CA VAL A 380 -27.53 -5.17 -10.31
C VAL A 380 -28.57 -5.72 -11.30
N PRO A 381 -29.87 -5.39 -11.16
CA PRO A 381 -30.90 -5.84 -12.08
C PRO A 381 -30.88 -5.06 -13.40
N TYR A 382 -31.31 -5.72 -14.48
CA TYR A 382 -31.63 -5.10 -15.77
C TYR A 382 -33.00 -5.58 -16.27
N SER A 383 -33.70 -4.71 -17.01
CA SER A 383 -34.97 -5.02 -17.66
C SER A 383 -35.09 -4.30 -19.00
N ASN A 384 -36.19 -4.49 -19.74
CA ASN A 384 -36.44 -3.71 -20.96
C ASN A 384 -36.56 -2.19 -20.73
N LYS A 385 -36.72 -1.75 -19.48
CA LYS A 385 -36.63 -0.35 -19.04
C LYS A 385 -35.25 -0.07 -18.43
N SER A 386 -34.78 1.16 -18.59
CA SER A 386 -33.58 1.63 -17.91
C SER A 386 -33.78 1.60 -16.39
N ILE A 387 -32.83 1.03 -15.66
CA ILE A 387 -32.83 0.93 -14.19
C ILE A 387 -31.47 1.41 -13.68
N THR A 388 -31.48 2.43 -12.82
CA THR A 388 -30.32 2.83 -12.03
C THR A 388 -30.37 2.15 -10.67
N THR A 389 -29.32 1.41 -10.33
CA THR A 389 -29.21 0.67 -9.06
C THR A 389 -27.96 1.08 -8.31
N THR A 390 -28.09 1.28 -7.00
CA THR A 390 -26.96 1.52 -6.09
C THR A 390 -26.79 0.34 -5.13
N ILE A 391 -25.61 -0.27 -5.11
CA ILE A 391 -25.18 -1.21 -4.08
C ILE A 391 -24.46 -0.40 -3.00
N ASN A 392 -25.05 -0.34 -1.81
CA ASN A 392 -24.48 0.37 -0.66
C ASN A 392 -23.64 -0.55 0.22
N ASN A 393 -22.80 0.05 1.08
CA ASN A 393 -22.01 -0.64 2.10
C ASN A 393 -21.03 -1.68 1.55
N ILE A 394 -20.49 -1.46 0.35
CA ILE A 394 -19.39 -2.28 -0.19
C ILE A 394 -18.17 -2.12 0.71
N ASN A 395 -17.86 -0.87 1.07
CA ASN A 395 -16.92 -0.52 2.13
C ASN A 395 -15.56 -1.22 2.05
N ILE A 396 -15.04 -1.37 0.83
CA ILE A 396 -13.69 -1.92 0.60
C ILE A 396 -12.75 -0.74 0.46
N SER A 397 -11.81 -0.61 1.39
CA SER A 397 -10.78 0.43 1.34
C SER A 397 -9.60 0.02 0.46
N GLY A 398 -8.75 0.99 0.11
CA GLY A 398 -7.56 0.75 -0.70
C GLY A 398 -7.84 0.71 -2.20
N ASN A 399 -6.98 0.02 -2.94
CA ASN A 399 -7.08 -0.07 -4.39
C ASN A 399 -8.20 -1.03 -4.81
N VAL A 400 -9.04 -0.59 -5.75
CA VAL A 400 -10.23 -1.33 -6.16
C VAL A 400 -10.33 -1.40 -7.68
N ALA A 401 -10.54 -2.60 -8.21
CA ALA A 401 -10.96 -2.83 -9.58
C ALA A 401 -12.33 -3.49 -9.56
N ILE A 402 -13.24 -3.03 -10.42
CA ILE A 402 -14.59 -3.59 -10.50
C ILE A 402 -14.78 -4.45 -11.76
N ALA A 403 -15.69 -5.42 -11.67
CA ALA A 403 -16.19 -6.15 -12.83
C ALA A 403 -17.71 -6.27 -12.77
N LEU A 404 -18.39 -5.92 -13.87
CA LEU A 404 -19.81 -6.15 -14.11
C LEU A 404 -19.93 -7.32 -15.10
N ILE A 405 -20.42 -8.46 -14.62
CA ILE A 405 -20.40 -9.72 -15.37
C ILE A 405 -21.82 -10.08 -15.79
N ASN A 406 -22.04 -10.28 -17.09
CA ASN A 406 -23.29 -10.82 -17.61
C ASN A 406 -23.23 -12.35 -17.63
N ASN A 407 -23.91 -12.99 -16.69
CA ASN A 407 -23.97 -14.46 -16.59
C ASN A 407 -25.09 -15.08 -17.43
N SER A 408 -25.88 -14.27 -18.14
CA SER A 408 -26.94 -14.79 -19.01
C SER A 408 -26.34 -15.33 -20.31
N THR A 409 -27.00 -16.33 -20.89
CA THR A 409 -26.68 -16.82 -22.24
C THR A 409 -27.57 -16.11 -23.26
N GLY A 410 -27.15 -14.93 -23.71
CA GLY A 410 -27.76 -14.26 -24.86
C GLY A 410 -28.50 -12.94 -24.58
N ASN A 411 -28.70 -12.52 -23.33
CA ASN A 411 -29.19 -11.16 -23.08
C ASN A 411 -28.09 -10.15 -23.43
N ARG A 412 -28.50 -8.99 -23.95
CA ARG A 412 -27.60 -7.92 -24.37
C ARG A 412 -27.86 -6.74 -23.46
N VAL A 413 -27.01 -6.55 -22.47
CA VAL A 413 -27.24 -5.59 -21.40
C VAL A 413 -26.42 -4.36 -21.71
N ALA A 414 -27.11 -3.24 -21.98
CA ALA A 414 -26.49 -1.93 -22.02
C ALA A 414 -26.18 -1.48 -20.59
N ILE A 415 -25.00 -0.89 -20.41
CA ILE A 415 -24.48 -0.33 -19.17
C ILE A 415 -24.11 1.12 -19.46
N ASP A 416 -24.54 2.01 -18.58
CA ASP A 416 -24.31 3.44 -18.66
C ASP A 416 -24.18 4.02 -17.23
N ASN A 417 -23.58 5.20 -17.09
CA ASN A 417 -23.42 5.95 -15.84
C ASN A 417 -22.95 5.08 -14.66
N VAL A 418 -21.70 4.62 -14.72
CA VAL A 418 -21.06 3.86 -13.63
C VAL A 418 -20.32 4.83 -12.73
N SER A 419 -20.68 4.88 -11.45
CA SER A 419 -19.97 5.70 -10.46
C SER A 419 -19.87 4.99 -9.13
N TRP A 420 -18.84 5.29 -8.35
CA TRP A 420 -18.81 4.89 -6.95
C TRP A 420 -18.38 5.99 -6.00
N THR A 421 -18.82 5.86 -4.75
CA THR A 421 -18.32 6.68 -3.66
C THR A 421 -17.03 6.10 -3.12
N CYS A 422 -16.14 6.97 -2.66
CA CYS A 422 -14.92 6.55 -1.99
C CYS A 422 -15.23 5.91 -0.65
N TYR A 423 -14.36 4.98 -0.25
CA TYR A 423 -14.37 4.43 1.09
C TYR A 423 -12.94 4.29 1.59
N SER A 424 -12.56 5.23 2.44
CA SER A 424 -11.26 5.23 3.11
C SER A 424 -11.25 4.40 4.41
N GLY A 425 -12.38 3.77 4.78
CA GLY A 425 -12.60 3.29 6.14
C GLY A 425 -12.97 4.45 7.08
N ALA A 426 -13.82 4.19 8.07
CA ALA A 426 -14.30 5.25 8.96
C ALA A 426 -13.21 5.78 9.90
N SER A 427 -12.64 6.94 9.58
CA SER A 427 -12.13 7.90 10.57
C SER A 427 -13.33 8.64 11.19
N LYS A 428 -13.42 8.70 12.53
CA LYS A 428 -14.42 9.55 13.21
C LYS A 428 -14.22 11.01 12.77
N PRO A 429 -15.28 11.76 12.43
CA PRO A 429 -15.12 13.07 11.80
C PRO A 429 -14.56 14.11 12.77
N SER A 430 -13.55 14.85 12.31
CA SER A 430 -13.01 16.05 12.95
C SER A 430 -13.91 17.26 12.65
N GLN A 431 -14.55 17.83 13.67
CA GLN A 431 -15.09 19.20 13.58
C GLN A 431 -13.99 20.20 13.96
N LYS A 432 -13.75 21.16 13.07
CA LYS A 432 -13.06 22.43 13.39
C LYS A 432 -13.85 23.16 14.47
N THR A 433 -13.21 23.44 15.61
CA THR A 433 -13.48 24.65 16.38
C THR A 433 -12.23 25.06 17.16
N SER A 434 -12.03 26.37 17.18
CA SER A 434 -10.95 27.17 17.75
C SER A 434 -10.66 26.94 19.23
N LEU A 435 -9.38 27.11 19.57
CA LEU A 435 -8.80 27.58 20.86
C LEU A 435 -9.52 27.12 22.15
N GLU A 436 -8.93 26.17 22.86
CA GLU A 436 -8.44 26.34 24.25
C GLU A 436 -7.90 25.02 24.85
N LYS A 437 -6.76 25.13 25.54
CA LYS A 437 -6.18 24.32 26.64
C LYS A 437 -6.44 22.80 26.74
N ASN A 438 -5.32 22.05 26.65
CA ASN A 438 -4.94 20.83 27.39
C ASN A 438 -6.05 20.00 28.05
N ILE A 439 -6.42 18.85 27.46
CA ILE A 439 -6.90 17.67 28.19
C ILE A 439 -6.42 16.40 27.46
N GLU A 440 -5.57 15.61 28.11
CA GLU A 440 -5.44 14.16 27.86
C GLU A 440 -6.78 13.49 28.21
N ALA A 441 -7.36 12.70 27.30
CA ALA A 441 -8.44 11.77 27.60
C ALA A 441 -8.51 10.67 26.54
N ASP A 442 -8.85 9.41 26.80
CA ASP A 442 -8.66 8.52 27.94
C ASP A 442 -9.09 7.13 27.38
N HIS A 443 -8.16 6.23 27.10
CA HIS A 443 -8.48 4.93 26.49
C HIS A 443 -9.17 4.02 27.51
N LEU A 444 -10.42 3.58 27.22
CA LEU A 444 -11.12 2.62 28.07
C LEU A 444 -10.44 1.24 28.01
N GLN A 445 -10.16 0.63 29.16
CA GLN A 445 -9.53 -0.69 29.25
C GLN A 445 -10.15 -1.55 30.35
N ILE A 446 -10.40 -2.84 30.08
CA ILE A 446 -10.85 -3.78 31.11
C ILE A 446 -9.66 -4.27 31.92
N TYR A 447 -9.76 -4.25 33.25
CA TYR A 447 -8.75 -4.81 34.15
C TYR A 447 -9.41 -5.45 35.39
N PRO A 448 -8.83 -6.50 35.97
CA PRO A 448 -7.93 -7.43 35.30
C PRO A 448 -8.63 -8.11 34.11
N ASN A 449 -7.84 -8.55 33.14
CA ASN A 449 -8.29 -9.43 32.07
C ASN A 449 -7.30 -10.61 31.99
N PRO A 450 -7.69 -11.85 32.36
CA PRO A 450 -9.06 -12.34 32.58
C PRO A 450 -9.80 -11.73 33.77
N VAL A 451 -11.11 -11.53 33.60
CA VAL A 451 -12.06 -11.08 34.61
C VAL A 451 -12.39 -12.25 35.55
N SER A 452 -12.33 -11.99 36.85
CA SER A 452 -12.68 -12.91 37.93
C SER A 452 -13.83 -12.35 38.75
N ASN A 453 -14.57 -13.21 39.45
CA ASN A 453 -15.66 -12.83 40.37
C ASN A 453 -16.88 -12.18 39.70
N GLN A 454 -17.09 -12.36 38.39
CA GLN A 454 -18.27 -11.82 37.67
C GLN A 454 -18.39 -10.28 37.82
N GLU A 455 -17.26 -9.57 37.94
CA GLU A 455 -17.23 -8.11 38.06
C GLU A 455 -16.18 -7.52 37.12
N ILE A 456 -16.62 -6.64 36.23
CA ILE A 456 -15.76 -6.00 35.24
C ILE A 456 -15.36 -4.63 35.76
N PHE A 457 -14.04 -4.37 35.89
CA PHE A 457 -13.53 -3.01 36.11
C PHE A 457 -13.03 -2.41 34.80
N VAL A 458 -13.33 -1.13 34.60
CA VAL A 458 -12.97 -0.38 33.41
C VAL A 458 -12.11 0.83 33.81
N LYS A 459 -10.88 0.88 33.33
CA LYS A 459 -10.00 2.05 33.39
C LYS A 459 -10.47 3.08 32.36
N GLY A 460 -10.35 4.36 32.71
CA GLY A 460 -10.71 5.50 31.87
C GLY A 460 -12.02 6.19 32.27
N GLN A 461 -12.47 7.15 31.45
CA GLN A 461 -13.69 7.94 31.70
C GLN A 461 -14.98 7.13 31.49
N THR A 462 -15.49 6.54 32.57
CA THR A 462 -16.71 5.71 32.57
C THR A 462 -18.00 6.46 32.90
N GLN A 463 -17.89 7.71 33.39
CA GLN A 463 -18.99 8.44 34.04
C GLN A 463 -20.16 8.83 33.11
N ASN A 464 -19.93 8.82 31.81
CA ASN A 464 -20.94 9.15 30.80
C ASN A 464 -21.51 7.92 30.08
N ILE A 465 -21.10 6.70 30.48
CA ILE A 465 -21.52 5.48 29.81
C ILE A 465 -22.93 5.10 30.27
N SER A 466 -23.85 5.08 29.30
CA SER A 466 -25.28 4.87 29.58
C SER A 466 -25.70 3.41 29.47
N ILE A 467 -25.03 2.61 28.62
CA ILE A 467 -25.37 1.22 28.38
C ILE A 467 -24.09 0.37 28.26
N ALA A 468 -24.11 -0.79 28.90
CA ALA A 468 -23.17 -1.89 28.68
C ALA A 468 -23.91 -3.09 28.06
N GLU A 469 -23.44 -3.58 26.92
CA GLU A 469 -23.97 -4.79 26.26
C GLU A 469 -22.86 -5.84 26.17
N ILE A 470 -23.16 -7.09 26.57
CA ILE A 470 -22.22 -8.21 26.52
C ILE A 470 -22.63 -9.15 25.39
N TYR A 471 -21.67 -9.52 24.55
CA TYR A 471 -21.86 -10.43 23.42
C TYR A 471 -21.00 -11.67 23.57
N ASN A 472 -21.51 -12.82 23.13
CA ASN A 472 -20.70 -14.01 22.90
C ASN A 472 -19.98 -13.95 21.52
N LEU A 473 -19.17 -14.97 21.21
CA LEU A 473 -18.42 -15.05 19.96
C LEU A 473 -19.29 -15.13 18.70
N GLN A 474 -20.55 -15.57 18.84
CA GLN A 474 -21.53 -15.61 17.74
C GLN A 474 -22.26 -14.27 17.55
N GLY A 475 -21.88 -13.22 18.29
CA GLY A 475 -22.49 -11.90 18.20
C GLY A 475 -23.88 -11.80 18.85
N LYS A 476 -24.29 -12.81 19.63
CA LYS A 476 -25.55 -12.80 20.38
C LYS A 476 -25.37 -11.99 21.67
N VAL A 477 -26.27 -11.03 21.91
CA VAL A 477 -26.35 -10.30 23.18
C VAL A 477 -26.72 -11.28 24.31
N ILE A 478 -25.85 -11.37 25.30
CA ILE A 478 -26.02 -12.21 26.50
C ILE A 478 -26.61 -11.38 27.64
N GLU A 479 -26.18 -10.12 27.78
CA GLU A 479 -26.66 -9.24 28.83
C GLU A 479 -26.61 -7.76 28.41
N THR A 480 -27.57 -6.98 28.88
CA THR A 480 -27.62 -5.53 28.73
C THR A 480 -27.82 -4.89 30.10
N ILE A 481 -26.96 -3.94 30.46
CA ILE A 481 -26.95 -3.23 31.73
C ILE A 481 -27.10 -1.74 31.43
N LYS A 482 -28.11 -1.09 32.00
CA LYS A 482 -28.31 0.36 31.89
C LYS A 482 -27.63 1.06 33.07
N ASN A 483 -26.95 2.16 32.77
CA ASN A 483 -26.14 2.95 33.72
C ASN A 483 -25.15 2.08 34.51
N PRO A 484 -24.23 1.38 33.82
CA PRO A 484 -23.36 0.39 34.45
C PRO A 484 -22.43 0.98 35.53
N PHE A 485 -22.05 2.26 35.44
CA PHE A 485 -21.10 2.87 36.36
C PHE A 485 -21.75 3.88 37.27
N SER A 486 -21.24 3.97 38.51
CA SER A 486 -21.63 5.01 39.46
C SER A 486 -20.56 6.09 39.54
N LYS A 487 -20.90 7.26 40.10
CA LYS A 487 -19.95 8.37 40.35
C LYS A 487 -18.72 7.97 41.18
N LYS A 488 -18.76 6.82 41.87
CA LYS A 488 -17.69 6.34 42.76
C LYS A 488 -17.06 5.02 42.31
N THR A 489 -17.63 4.34 41.31
CA THR A 489 -17.17 3.00 40.90
C THR A 489 -17.06 2.87 39.40
N ASN A 490 -15.89 2.44 38.94
CA ASN A 490 -15.65 2.10 37.54
C ASN A 490 -15.80 0.59 37.28
N SER A 491 -16.68 -0.06 38.05
CA SER A 491 -16.98 -1.48 37.90
C SER A 491 -18.48 -1.74 37.93
N PHE A 492 -18.86 -2.88 37.36
CA PHE A 492 -20.21 -3.43 37.44
C PHE A 492 -20.19 -4.96 37.42
N LYS A 493 -21.21 -5.55 38.03
CA LYS A 493 -21.39 -7.01 38.07
C LYS A 493 -22.11 -7.52 36.82
N ILE A 494 -21.77 -8.72 36.41
CA ILE A 494 -22.36 -9.43 35.27
C ILE A 494 -23.05 -10.70 35.76
N LYS A 495 -24.06 -11.16 35.00
CA LYS A 495 -24.71 -12.47 35.24
C LYS A 495 -23.69 -13.58 35.08
N ASN A 496 -23.90 -14.68 35.80
CA ASN A 496 -22.95 -15.77 35.89
C ASN A 496 -22.53 -16.33 34.51
N LEU A 497 -21.52 -15.71 33.88
CA LEU A 497 -21.01 -16.11 32.59
C LEU A 497 -20.11 -17.33 32.80
N GLU A 498 -20.20 -18.27 31.86
CA GLU A 498 -19.30 -19.41 31.81
C GLU A 498 -17.89 -18.96 31.40
N GLN A 499 -16.91 -19.82 31.62
CA GLN A 499 -15.53 -19.55 31.19
C GLN A 499 -15.49 -19.39 29.67
N GLY A 500 -14.95 -18.27 29.18
CA GLY A 500 -14.99 -17.98 27.76
C GLY A 500 -14.58 -16.56 27.37
N VAL A 501 -14.61 -16.29 26.07
CA VAL A 501 -14.30 -14.99 25.49
C VAL A 501 -15.60 -14.24 25.17
N TYR A 502 -15.68 -13.00 25.62
CA TYR A 502 -16.83 -12.13 25.44
C TYR A 502 -16.41 -10.74 24.95
N PHE A 503 -17.36 -10.02 24.39
CA PHE A 503 -17.20 -8.62 24.02
C PHE A 503 -18.13 -7.75 24.87
N LEU A 504 -17.58 -6.73 25.49
CA LEU A 504 -18.30 -5.69 26.20
C LEU A 504 -18.37 -4.45 25.32
N LYS A 505 -19.57 -4.05 24.93
CA LYS A 505 -19.85 -2.79 24.25
C LYS A 505 -20.31 -1.76 25.28
N LEU A 506 -19.57 -0.68 25.40
CA LEU A 506 -19.89 0.49 26.23
C LEU A 506 -20.18 1.65 25.28
N ASP A 507 -21.47 1.91 25.03
CA ASP A 507 -21.96 2.83 24.00
C ASP A 507 -21.27 2.64 22.61
N LYS A 508 -20.22 3.42 22.30
CA LYS A 508 -19.45 3.38 21.03
C LYS A 508 -18.12 2.63 21.11
N SER A 509 -17.77 2.06 22.26
CA SER A 509 -16.50 1.36 22.51
C SER A 509 -16.74 -0.14 22.66
N LEU A 510 -16.00 -0.96 21.92
CA LEU A 510 -16.07 -2.43 22.01
C LEU A 510 -14.77 -2.97 22.62
N LEU A 511 -14.88 -3.65 23.75
CA LEU A 511 -13.77 -4.17 24.55
C LEU A 511 -13.87 -5.69 24.64
N LYS A 512 -12.78 -6.41 24.39
CA LYS A 512 -12.73 -7.87 24.56
C LYS A 512 -12.30 -8.24 25.98
N PHE A 513 -12.98 -9.19 26.60
CA PHE A 513 -12.57 -9.74 27.90
C PHE A 513 -12.74 -11.25 27.94
N ILE A 514 -12.04 -11.88 28.88
CA ILE A 514 -12.05 -13.31 29.12
C ILE A 514 -12.61 -13.54 30.53
N ILE A 515 -13.59 -14.43 30.69
CA ILE A 515 -14.01 -14.92 32.00
C ILE A 515 -13.19 -16.17 32.31
N LYS A 516 -12.55 -16.16 33.49
CA LYS A 516 -11.74 -17.29 33.96
C LYS A 516 -12.57 -18.29 34.75
#